data_AF-A0A318T2L7-F1
#
_entry.id   AF-A0A318T2L7-F1
#
_cell.length_a   1.000
_cell.length_b   1.000
_cell.length_c   1.000
_cell.angle_alpha   90.00
_cell.angle_beta   90.00
_cell.angle_gamma   90.00
#
_symmetry.space_group_name_H-M   'P 1'
#
loop_
_entity.id
_entity.type
_entity.pdbx_description
1 polymer ?
#
loop_
_entity_poly.entity_id
_entity_poly.type
_entity_poly.pdbx_seq_one_letter_code
_entity_poly.pdbx_strand_id
1 'polypeptide(L)' 'MITHDNFVPTHLHRKRGSTYQVTGIALVQTDSGLRDMDAVVLYRGEDGRLWVRGVEEFIDGRFEPIDPVPPLTPDAEGGI' A
#
# COMPACT_ATOMS: atom_id res chain seq x y z
N MET A 1 -14.84 2.60 20.22
CA MET A 1 -13.85 3.45 19.52
C MET A 1 -14.09 3.28 18.04
N ILE A 2 -14.50 4.33 17.32
CA ILE A 2 -14.64 4.28 15.86
C ILE A 2 -13.30 4.74 15.30
N THR A 3 -12.43 3.80 14.94
CA THR A 3 -11.27 4.11 14.11
C THR A 3 -11.78 4.38 12.70
N HIS A 4 -11.73 5.64 12.28
CA HIS A 4 -11.93 6.01 10.88
C HIS A 4 -10.88 5.26 10.07
N ASP A 5 -11.33 4.25 9.33
CA ASP A 5 -10.43 3.42 8.56
C ASP A 5 -9.94 4.21 7.34
N ASN A 6 -8.76 4.82 7.47
CA ASN A 6 -8.18 5.73 6.47
C ASN A 6 -7.55 4.96 5.30
N PHE A 7 -8.37 4.18 4.60
CA PHE A 7 -7.95 3.47 3.38
C PHE A 7 -7.76 4.47 2.24
N VAL A 8 -6.51 4.63 1.80
CA VAL A 8 -6.19 5.38 0.59
C VAL A 8 -5.38 4.44 -0.32
N PRO A 9 -5.95 3.94 -1.42
CA PRO A 9 -5.26 3.00 -2.28
C PRO A 9 -4.04 3.67 -2.93
N THR A 10 -2.90 2.99 -2.88
CA THR A 10 -1.65 3.46 -3.48
C THR A 10 -1.17 2.56 -4.62
N HIS A 11 -1.69 1.33 -4.74
CA HIS A 11 -1.27 0.37 -5.75
C HIS A 11 -2.44 -0.42 -6.33
N LEU A 12 -2.38 -0.71 -7.63
CA LEU A 12 -3.31 -1.57 -8.39
C LEU A 12 -2.64 -2.88 -8.79
N HIS A 13 -3.26 -4.02 -8.50
CA HIS A 13 -2.76 -5.31 -8.98
C HIS A 13 -3.28 -5.62 -10.38
N ARG A 14 -2.41 -5.51 -11.40
CA ARG A 14 -2.79 -5.50 -12.83
C ARG A 14 -3.69 -6.65 -13.26
N LYS A 15 -3.38 -7.87 -12.80
CA LYS A 15 -4.14 -9.08 -13.21
C LYS A 15 -5.51 -9.20 -12.52
N ARG A 16 -5.68 -8.65 -11.32
CA ARG A 16 -6.89 -8.87 -10.49
C ARG A 16 -7.81 -7.66 -10.45
N GLY A 17 -7.29 -6.46 -10.75
CA GLY A 17 -8.02 -5.20 -10.62
C GLY A 17 -8.22 -4.73 -9.17
N SER A 18 -7.74 -5.49 -8.17
CA SER A 18 -7.85 -5.11 -6.75
C SER A 18 -6.88 -3.99 -6.39
N THR A 19 -7.29 -3.11 -5.49
CA THR A 19 -6.45 -2.02 -4.97
C THR A 19 -5.90 -2.33 -3.58
N TYR A 20 -4.75 -1.74 -3.27
CA TYR A 20 -4.05 -1.93 -2.00
C TYR A 20 -3.45 -0.62 -1.52
N GLN A 21 -3.35 -0.47 -0.19
CA GLN A 21 -2.63 0.61 0.47
C GLN A 21 -1.32 0.06 1.04
N VAL A 22 -0.18 0.46 0.49
CA VAL A 22 1.13 0.21 1.10
C VAL A 22 1.25 1.06 2.37
N THR A 23 1.49 0.41 3.50
CA THR A 23 1.55 1.05 4.82
C THR A 23 2.98 1.24 5.33
N GLY A 24 3.95 0.53 4.74
CA GLY A 24 5.38 0.67 5.08
C GLY A 24 6.25 -0.49 4.57
N ILE A 25 7.55 -0.39 4.85
CA ILE A 25 8.54 -1.47 4.63
C ILE A 25 8.79 -2.16 5.98
N ALA A 26 8.95 -3.48 5.98
CA ALA A 26 9.30 -4.26 7.15
C ALA A 26 10.45 -5.25 6.86
N LEU A 27 11.03 -5.84 7.90
CA LEU A 27 12.03 -6.91 7.80
C LEU A 27 11.40 -8.23 8.21
N VAL A 28 11.70 -9.28 7.45
CA VAL A 28 11.28 -10.63 7.78
C VAL A 28 12.17 -11.20 8.88
N GLN A 29 11.55 -11.79 9.89
CA GLN A 29 12.20 -12.65 10.87
C GLN A 29 11.52 -14.03 10.80
N THR A 30 12.22 -15.03 10.28
CA THR A 30 11.66 -16.38 10.11
C THR A 30 12.77 -17.43 10.03
N ASP A 31 12.44 -18.69 10.32
CA ASP A 31 13.32 -19.86 10.19
C ASP A 31 13.10 -20.65 8.88
N SER A 32 12.07 -20.29 8.10
CA SER A 32 11.77 -20.83 6.77
C SER A 32 10.81 -19.96 5.94
N GLY A 33 10.79 -20.16 4.61
CA GLY A 33 9.82 -19.59 3.65
C GLY A 33 10.12 -18.19 3.09
N LEU A 34 10.82 -17.35 3.84
CA LEU A 34 11.45 -16.08 3.43
C LEU A 34 12.82 -16.08 4.15
N ARG A 35 13.88 -15.45 3.62
CA ARG A 35 15.16 -15.49 4.35
C ARG A 35 15.14 -14.47 5.48
N ASP A 36 15.84 -14.78 6.56
CA ASP A 36 16.06 -13.80 7.62
C ASP A 36 16.63 -12.51 7.02
N MET A 37 16.13 -11.37 7.49
CA MET A 37 16.48 -10.03 7.02
C MET A 37 16.09 -9.69 5.58
N ASP A 38 15.27 -10.50 4.90
CA ASP A 38 14.71 -10.12 3.59
C ASP A 38 13.82 -8.88 3.72
N ALA A 39 13.98 -7.95 2.78
CA ALA A 39 13.15 -6.76 2.70
C ALA A 39 11.75 -7.13 2.17
N VAL A 40 10.71 -6.64 2.86
CA VAL A 40 9.31 -6.87 2.49
C VAL A 40 8.49 -5.61 2.47
N VAL A 41 7.44 -5.63 1.66
CA VAL A 41 6.38 -4.61 1.61
C VAL A 41 5.22 -5.07 2.48
N LEU A 42 4.81 -4.22 3.43
CA LEU A 42 3.57 -4.37 4.20
C LEU A 42 2.46 -3.57 3.51
N TYR A 43 1.36 -4.23 3.19
CA TYR A 43 0.23 -3.58 2.52
C TYR A 43 -1.11 -4.12 2.99
N ARG A 44 -2.15 -3.29 2.83
CA ARG A 44 -3.52 -3.57 3.28
C ARG A 44 -4.47 -3.68 2.09
N GLY A 45 -5.36 -4.67 2.11
CA GLY A 45 -6.48 -4.77 1.18
C GLY A 45 -7.69 -3.92 1.59
N GLU A 46 -8.65 -3.78 0.68
CA GLU A 46 -9.96 -3.13 0.95
C GLU A 46 -10.75 -3.82 2.07
N ASP A 47 -10.50 -5.11 2.30
CA ASP A 47 -11.09 -5.92 3.38
C ASP A 47 -10.38 -5.73 4.74
N GLY A 48 -9.41 -4.82 4.82
CA GLY A 48 -8.63 -4.54 6.03
C GLY A 48 -7.55 -5.59 6.33
N ARG A 49 -7.41 -6.66 5.53
CA ARG A 49 -6.36 -7.66 5.75
C ARG A 49 -4.98 -7.11 5.42
N LEU A 50 -4.02 -7.42 6.28
CA LEU A 50 -2.61 -7.10 6.09
C LEU A 50 -1.88 -8.25 5.40
N TRP A 51 -1.00 -7.90 4.48
CA TRP A 51 -0.20 -8.81 3.68
C TRP A 51 1.27 -8.40 3.73
N VAL A 52 2.13 -9.40 3.61
CA VAL A 52 3.58 -9.23 3.51
C VAL A 52 4.05 -9.92 2.23
N ARG A 53 4.92 -9.26 1.48
CA ARG A 53 5.48 -9.78 0.23
C ARG A 53 6.92 -9.30 0.06
N GLY A 54 7.80 -10.14 -0.50
CA GLY A 54 9.16 -9.75 -0.84
C GLY A 54 9.18 -8.52 -1.75
N VAL A 55 10.09 -7.57 -1.50
CA VAL A 55 10.18 -6.34 -2.31
C VAL A 55 10.36 -6.67 -3.79
N GLU A 56 11.24 -7.61 -4.14
CA GLU A 56 11.48 -8.01 -5.54
C GLU A 56 10.23 -8.54 -6.23
N GLU A 57 9.43 -9.36 -5.54
CA GLU A 57 8.16 -9.87 -6.08
C GLU A 57 7.09 -8.77 -6.15
N PHE A 58 7.15 -7.77 -5.29
CA PHE A 58 6.19 -6.66 -5.30
C PHE A 58 6.44 -5.70 -6.46
N ILE A 59 7.72 -5.43 -6.78
CA ILE A 59 8.10 -4.50 -7.85
C ILE A 59 8.28 -5.18 -9.23
N ASP A 60 7.95 -6.47 -9.36
CA ASP A 60 8.10 -7.26 -10.60
C ASP A 60 7.13 -6.86 -11.73
N GLY A 61 6.33 -5.80 -11.53
CA GLY A 61 5.33 -5.31 -12.48
C GLY A 61 3.91 -5.86 -12.25
N ARG A 62 3.68 -6.70 -11.22
CA ARG A 62 2.31 -7.09 -10.80
C ARG A 62 1.51 -5.94 -10.21
N PHE A 63 2.19 -5.01 -9.56
CA PHE A 63 1.59 -3.84 -8.91
C PHE A 63 2.04 -2.57 -9.63
N GLU A 64 1.08 -1.71 -9.93
CA GLU A 64 1.34 -0.37 -10.47
C GLU A 64 0.98 0.66 -9.41
N PRO A 65 1.84 1.67 -9.15
CA PRO A 65 1.47 2.81 -8.33
C PRO A 65 0.25 3.50 -8.93
N ILE A 66 -0.71 3.83 -8.07
CA ILE A 66 -1.79 4.74 -8.43
C ILE A 66 -1.25 6.13 -8.13
N ASP A 67 -1.09 6.97 -9.17
CA ASP A 67 -0.70 8.36 -8.96
C ASP A 67 -1.65 8.99 -7.94
N PRO A 68 -1.14 9.62 -6.86
CA PRO A 68 -2.02 10.35 -5.98
C PRO A 68 -2.64 11.47 -6.80
N VAL A 69 -3.97 11.57 -6.76
CA VAL A 69 -4.66 12.82 -7.11
C VAL A 69 -3.93 13.91 -6.30
N PRO A 70 -3.46 15.00 -6.93
CA PRO A 70 -2.70 16.03 -6.24
C PRO A 70 -3.48 16.53 -5.01
N PRO A 71 -2.79 16.99 -3.95
CA PRO A 71 -3.46 17.41 -2.74
C PRO A 71 -4.55 18.41 -3.11
N LEU A 72 -5.74 18.26 -2.53
CA LEU A 72 -6.73 19.33 -2.51
C LEU A 72 -5.99 20.56 -1.99
N THR A 73 -5.62 21.46 -2.89
CA THR A 73 -5.21 22.80 -2.51
C THR A 73 -6.32 23.30 -1.60
N PRO A 74 -6.02 23.84 -0.40
CA PRO A 74 -7.07 24.40 0.43
C PRO A 74 -7.87 25.36 -0.43
N ASP A 75 -9.17 25.10 -0.47
CA ASP A 75 -10.12 25.81 -1.31
C ASP A 75 -9.90 27.32 -1.22
N ALA A 76 -10.12 27.97 -2.35
CA ALA A 76 -10.26 29.41 -2.49
C ALA A 76 -10.84 30.06 -1.23
N GLU A 77 -10.00 30.79 -0.48
CA GLU A 77 -10.54 31.85 0.36
C GLU A 77 -11.11 32.91 -0.56
N GLY A 78 -12.41 33.15 -0.38
CA GLY A 78 -13.18 34.09 -1.17
C GLY A 78 -12.58 35.49 -1.18
N GLY A 79 -12.59 36.08 -2.36
CA GLY A 79 -12.52 37.52 -2.54
C GLY A 79 -13.77 37.97 -3.29
N ILE A 80 -14.78 38.40 -2.52
CA ILE A 80 -15.70 39.47 -2.97
C ILE A 80 -15.05 40.82 -2.66
#